data_AF-A0A0A2W1H7-F1
#
_entry.id   AF-A0A0A2W1H7-F1
#
_cell.length_a   1.000
_cell.length_b   1.000
_cell.length_c   1.000
_cell.angle_alpha   90.00
_cell.angle_beta   90.00
_cell.angle_gamma   90.00
#
_symmetry.space_group_name_H-M   'P 1'
#
loop_
_entity.id
_entity.type
_entity.pdbx_description
1 polymer ?
#
loop_
_entity_poly.entity_id
_entity_poly.type
_entity_poly.pdbx_seq_one_letter_code
_entity_poly.pdbx_strand_id
1 'polypeptide(L)'
;MTFDNSLQQQLHEDTTDDKQTAQAVLEATHEMCQFRAPLKRQRSSRSSASAVKTRTDLPADVDRYMEDRSQLCEAEASIGFEHRCRVRATSLEKTVDGILHRLRRLDKEQVYDAAEARPGHGGQRHPRFAGDHFLSNVDLIQKTRLFDVARHMPKGAHLHIHFNACLPPDVLLGIAKETERMFITSNLPLIEDNGRENYSKCEIQFSLLSVDKENAAPGNLFSAQYQPRQTMKFTTFLEQFPRHCPGVDAQEWLLSKLVFSEDEAHGALQTAAGAWEKFNGRTRMMKGLFNYEKAYREYTRRCLEDFVRDNIQYAEIRPNFMTTNQLYHDDGTGPIDNKGIMNIIIDEVKAFQQDMEKDSQYFGGIKVIYCTPRSMQPSAIKNALKECLEFKKQWPEWIAGTRPSS
;
A
#
# COMPACT_ATOMS: atom_id res chain seq x y z
N MET A 1 7.83 28.08 13.68
CA MET A 1 8.98 27.27 14.14
C MET A 1 10.16 27.59 13.24
N THR A 2 11.25 28.13 13.80
CA THR A 2 12.52 28.25 13.09
C THR A 2 13.05 26.83 12.87
N PHE A 3 13.17 26.40 11.62
CA PHE A 3 13.89 25.16 11.31
C PHE A 3 15.29 25.28 11.91
N ASP A 4 15.70 24.25 12.65
CA ASP A 4 17.05 24.18 13.19
C ASP A 4 18.02 24.06 12.01
N ASN A 5 18.66 25.18 11.65
CA ASN A 5 19.59 25.25 10.52
C ASN A 5 20.72 24.22 10.65
N SER A 6 21.06 23.79 11.87
CA SER A 6 22.05 22.76 12.11
C SER A 6 21.60 21.39 11.60
N LEU A 7 20.33 21.02 11.80
CA LEU A 7 19.78 19.75 11.35
C LEU A 7 19.64 19.70 9.83
N GLN A 8 19.22 20.80 9.20
CA GLN A 8 19.13 20.88 7.74
C GLN A 8 20.51 20.75 7.08
N GLN A 9 21.52 21.41 7.64
CA GLN A 9 22.89 21.29 7.18
C GLN A 9 23.40 19.86 7.33
N GLN A 10 23.17 19.24 8.49
CA GLN A 10 23.55 17.84 8.74
C GLN A 10 22.90 16.88 7.74
N LEU A 11 21.61 17.03 7.44
CA LEU A 11 20.92 16.20 6.44
C LEU A 11 21.53 16.35 5.04
N HIS A 12 21.98 17.56 4.67
CA HIS A 12 22.61 17.81 3.38
C HIS A 12 24.00 17.16 3.28
N GLU A 13 24.78 17.26 4.34
CA GLU A 13 26.09 16.58 4.48
C GLU A 13 25.91 15.06 4.40
N ASP A 14 24.98 14.50 5.19
CA ASP A 14 24.66 13.07 5.19
C ASP A 14 24.22 12.56 3.81
N THR A 15 23.40 13.33 3.10
CA THR A 15 22.96 12.99 1.73
C THR A 15 24.13 12.97 0.75
N THR A 16 25.10 13.85 0.94
CA THR A 16 26.29 13.92 0.09
C THR A 16 27.19 12.72 0.34
N ASP A 17 27.41 12.38 1.60
CA ASP A 17 28.18 11.20 2.00
C ASP A 17 27.54 9.90 1.51
N ASP A 18 26.21 9.75 1.62
CA ASP A 18 25.49 8.58 1.08
C ASP A 18 25.73 8.38 -0.41
N LYS A 19 25.73 9.47 -1.18
CA LYS A 19 26.01 9.42 -2.62
C LYS A 19 27.44 8.96 -2.87
N GLN A 20 28.40 9.46 -2.11
CA GLN A 20 29.81 9.07 -2.24
C GLN A 20 30.01 7.60 -1.87
N THR A 21 29.43 7.13 -0.75
CA THR A 21 29.48 5.73 -0.34
C THR A 21 28.84 4.82 -1.39
N ALA A 22 27.65 5.17 -1.89
CA ALA A 22 26.98 4.40 -2.94
C ALA A 22 27.82 4.34 -4.23
N GLN A 23 28.46 5.45 -4.61
CA GLN A 23 29.34 5.51 -5.76
C GLN A 23 30.59 4.64 -5.57
N ALA A 24 31.24 4.69 -4.40
CA ALA A 24 32.38 3.84 -4.07
C ALA A 24 32.02 2.34 -4.12
N VAL A 25 30.85 1.97 -3.62
CA VAL A 25 30.34 0.59 -3.73
C VAL A 25 30.14 0.19 -5.20
N LEU A 26 29.55 1.07 -6.02
CA LEU A 26 29.37 0.81 -7.44
C LEU A 26 30.70 0.64 -8.17
N GLU A 27 31.68 1.51 -7.91
CA GLU A 27 33.02 1.46 -8.48
C GLU A 27 33.76 0.17 -8.09
N ALA A 28 33.76 -0.19 -6.80
CA ALA A 28 34.35 -1.45 -6.32
C ALA A 28 33.68 -2.68 -6.97
N THR A 29 32.35 -2.68 -7.09
CA THR A 29 31.61 -3.79 -7.72
C THR A 29 31.88 -3.87 -9.23
N HIS A 30 32.07 -2.71 -9.88
CA HIS A 30 32.34 -2.62 -11.31
C HIS A 30 33.77 -3.05 -11.65
N GLU A 31 34.77 -2.64 -10.86
CA GLU A 31 36.16 -3.09 -11.00
C GLU A 31 36.29 -4.61 -10.80
N MET A 32 35.55 -5.18 -9.84
CA MET A 32 35.47 -6.63 -9.67
C MET A 32 34.79 -7.35 -10.84
N CYS A 33 33.90 -6.68 -11.59
CA CYS A 33 33.27 -7.23 -12.79
C CYS A 33 34.20 -7.21 -14.02
N GLN A 34 35.14 -6.26 -14.11
CA GLN A 34 36.14 -6.24 -15.19
C GLN A 34 37.08 -7.45 -15.17
N PHE A 35 37.21 -8.14 -14.02
CA PHE A 35 37.93 -9.40 -13.88
C PHE A 35 37.09 -10.66 -14.16
N ARG A 36 35.79 -10.54 -14.48
CA ARG A 36 34.98 -11.68 -14.94
C ARG A 36 34.88 -11.68 -16.46
N ALA A 37 35.70 -12.52 -17.09
CA ALA A 37 35.48 -12.91 -18.49
C ALA A 37 34.01 -13.34 -18.70
N PRO A 38 33.40 -13.04 -19.86
CA PRO A 38 31.99 -13.30 -20.09
C PRO A 38 31.70 -14.79 -19.96
N LEU A 39 30.73 -15.12 -19.09
CA LEU A 39 30.16 -16.46 -18.96
C LEU A 39 29.51 -16.87 -20.30
N LYS A 40 30.29 -17.43 -21.22
CA LYS A 40 29.74 -18.24 -22.30
C LYS A 40 29.10 -19.47 -21.66
N ARG A 41 27.78 -19.49 -21.70
CA ARG A 41 26.90 -20.61 -21.39
C ARG A 41 27.28 -21.79 -22.31
N GLN A 42 28.18 -22.67 -21.86
CA GLN A 42 28.44 -23.95 -22.53
C GLN A 42 28.03 -25.11 -21.62
N ARG A 43 27.05 -25.85 -22.12
CA ARG A 43 26.65 -27.18 -21.66
C ARG A 43 27.89 -28.09 -21.58
N SER A 44 28.02 -28.79 -20.46
CA SER A 44 28.51 -30.18 -20.34
C SER A 44 29.33 -30.71 -21.53
N SER A 45 30.66 -30.67 -21.40
CA SER A 45 31.53 -31.79 -21.76
C SER A 45 32.94 -31.57 -21.20
N ARG A 46 33.57 -32.71 -20.89
CA ARG A 46 34.84 -32.92 -20.19
C ARG A 46 36.05 -32.08 -20.67
N SER A 47 36.97 -31.97 -19.72
CA SER A 47 38.41 -31.66 -19.81
C SER A 47 38.83 -30.26 -20.23
N SER A 48 39.29 -29.49 -19.25
CA SER A 48 40.47 -28.65 -19.41
C SER A 48 41.17 -28.53 -18.05
N ALA A 49 42.38 -29.09 -18.00
CA ALA A 49 43.32 -28.89 -16.91
C ALA A 49 43.74 -27.41 -16.92
N SER A 50 43.13 -26.62 -16.05
CA SER A 50 43.69 -25.35 -15.60
C SER A 50 44.43 -25.65 -14.30
N ALA A 51 45.72 -25.32 -14.27
CA ALA A 51 46.59 -25.48 -13.13
C ALA A 51 46.00 -24.71 -11.92
N VAL A 52 45.24 -25.43 -11.09
CA VAL A 52 45.10 -25.09 -9.69
C VAL A 52 46.51 -25.16 -9.15
N LYS A 53 47.13 -24.00 -8.93
CA LYS A 53 48.25 -23.92 -7.98
C LYS A 53 47.71 -24.54 -6.70
N THR A 54 48.13 -25.77 -6.43
CA THR A 54 47.97 -26.43 -5.15
C THR A 54 48.42 -25.43 -4.11
N ARG A 55 47.43 -24.87 -3.41
CA ARG A 55 47.62 -24.01 -2.26
C ARG A 55 48.24 -24.93 -1.23
N THR A 56 49.57 -24.89 -1.18
CA THR A 56 50.39 -25.60 -0.21
C THR A 56 49.83 -25.37 1.18
N ASP A 57 49.77 -26.46 1.95
CA ASP A 57 49.35 -26.55 3.35
C ASP A 57 50.13 -25.57 4.25
N LEU A 58 49.79 -24.29 4.19
CA LEU A 58 50.02 -23.36 5.29
C LEU A 58 48.93 -23.66 6.31
N PRO A 59 49.24 -23.84 7.61
CA PRO A 59 48.22 -23.84 8.64
C PRO A 59 47.36 -22.62 8.40
N ALA A 60 46.04 -22.80 8.24
CA ALA A 60 45.14 -21.67 8.18
C ALA A 60 45.33 -20.91 9.48
N ASP A 61 46.04 -19.78 9.41
CA ASP A 61 46.27 -18.90 10.53
C ASP A 61 44.89 -18.37 10.93
N VAL A 62 44.30 -19.01 11.94
CA VAL A 62 42.95 -18.74 12.39
C VAL A 62 42.86 -17.30 12.88
N ASP A 63 43.92 -16.79 13.51
CA ASP A 63 43.98 -15.43 14.02
C ASP A 63 43.98 -14.44 12.87
N ARG A 64 44.80 -14.67 11.84
CA ARG A 64 44.77 -13.85 10.61
C ARG A 64 43.42 -13.92 9.89
N TYR A 65 42.80 -15.10 9.81
CA TYR A 65 41.46 -15.24 9.24
C TYR A 65 40.42 -14.44 10.04
N MET A 66 40.48 -14.49 11.37
CA MET A 66 39.55 -13.75 12.23
C MET A 66 39.78 -12.23 12.12
N GLU A 67 41.03 -11.79 11.98
CA GLU A 67 41.37 -10.39 11.71
C GLU A 67 40.84 -9.93 10.35
N ASP A 68 41.16 -10.65 9.27
CA ASP A 68 40.68 -10.36 7.91
C ASP A 68 39.13 -10.33 7.88
N ARG A 69 38.48 -11.26 8.60
CA ARG A 69 37.02 -11.31 8.73
C ARG A 69 36.47 -10.10 9.51
N SER A 70 37.11 -9.69 10.61
CA SER A 70 36.68 -8.51 11.37
C SER A 70 36.76 -7.25 10.53
N GLN A 71 37.90 -7.06 9.83
CA GLN A 71 38.10 -5.92 8.93
C GLN A 71 37.04 -5.88 7.83
N LEU A 72 36.71 -7.03 7.22
CA LEU A 72 35.66 -7.10 6.22
C LEU A 72 34.27 -6.75 6.79
N CYS A 73 33.91 -7.32 7.94
CA CYS A 73 32.63 -7.02 8.58
C CYS A 73 32.50 -5.55 9.00
N GLU A 74 33.58 -4.94 9.49
CA GLU A 74 33.62 -3.51 9.82
C GLU A 74 33.50 -2.64 8.57
N ALA A 75 34.19 -3.00 7.48
CA ALA A 75 34.07 -2.31 6.21
C ALA A 75 32.63 -2.39 5.66
N GLU A 76 32.00 -3.57 5.66
CA GLU A 76 30.59 -3.73 5.27
C GLU A 76 29.65 -2.94 6.19
N ALA A 77 29.89 -2.95 7.50
CA ALA A 77 29.09 -2.18 8.45
C ALA A 77 29.27 -0.67 8.27
N SER A 78 30.41 -0.21 7.76
CA SER A 78 30.71 1.22 7.52
C SER A 78 29.98 1.80 6.32
N ILE A 79 29.64 0.95 5.35
CA ILE A 79 28.91 1.35 4.13
C ILE A 79 27.39 1.15 4.26
N GLY A 80 26.92 0.53 5.35
CA GLY A 80 25.49 0.33 5.62
C GLY A 80 24.74 1.66 5.79
N PHE A 81 23.50 1.73 5.30
CA PHE A 81 22.70 2.96 5.37
C PHE A 81 22.49 3.44 6.81
N GLU A 82 22.51 2.53 7.78
CA GLU A 82 22.32 2.82 9.19
C GLU A 82 23.62 3.18 9.94
N HIS A 83 24.79 3.07 9.28
CA HIS A 83 26.09 3.23 9.92
C HIS A 83 26.20 4.57 10.67
N ARG A 84 25.91 5.67 9.98
CA ARG A 84 25.99 7.02 10.55
C ARG A 84 25.07 7.18 11.75
N CYS A 85 23.84 6.66 11.66
CA CYS A 85 22.89 6.66 12.76
C CYS A 85 23.43 5.91 13.97
N ARG A 86 24.05 4.73 13.78
CA ARG A 86 24.65 3.94 14.86
C ARG A 86 25.86 4.62 15.50
N VAL A 87 26.75 5.21 14.70
CA VAL A 87 27.96 5.89 15.19
C VAL A 87 27.59 7.11 16.02
N ARG A 88 26.62 7.90 15.55
CA ARG A 88 26.16 9.11 16.22
C ARG A 88 25.15 8.85 17.34
N ALA A 89 24.67 7.60 17.49
CA ALA A 89 23.68 7.26 18.48
C ALA A 89 24.14 7.61 19.91
N THR A 90 23.31 8.38 20.58
CA THR A 90 23.40 8.73 22.00
C THR A 90 23.31 7.48 22.87
N SER A 91 23.70 7.60 24.14
CA SER A 91 23.56 6.51 25.12
C SER A 91 22.10 6.06 25.29
N LEU A 92 21.16 7.00 25.20
CA LEU A 92 19.73 6.71 25.25
C LEU A 92 19.28 5.91 24.03
N GLU A 93 19.64 6.33 22.82
CA GLU A 93 19.30 5.62 21.58
C GLU A 93 19.86 4.20 21.56
N LYS A 94 21.12 4.02 22.00
CA LYS A 94 21.74 2.69 22.16
C LYS A 94 20.99 1.81 23.16
N THR A 95 20.50 2.40 24.26
CA THR A 95 19.69 1.69 25.25
C THR A 95 18.34 1.27 24.67
N VAL A 96 17.67 2.16 23.95
CA VAL A 96 16.39 1.91 23.27
C VAL A 96 16.55 0.83 22.20
N ASP A 97 17.58 0.91 21.36
CA ASP A 97 17.91 -0.13 20.37
C ASP A 97 18.06 -1.51 21.02
N GLY A 98 18.78 -1.58 22.15
CA GLY A 98 18.86 -2.80 22.95
C GLY A 98 17.51 -3.31 23.48
N ILE A 99 16.57 -2.42 23.81
CA ILE A 99 15.19 -2.79 24.17
C ILE A 99 14.47 -3.36 22.95
N LEU A 100 14.55 -2.72 21.79
CA LEU A 100 13.90 -3.18 20.55
C LEU A 100 14.38 -4.58 20.15
N HIS A 101 15.69 -4.85 20.26
CA HIS A 101 16.24 -6.18 20.05
C HIS A 101 15.67 -7.22 21.01
N ARG A 102 15.47 -6.87 22.29
CA ARG A 102 14.81 -7.76 23.26
C ARG A 102 13.35 -7.99 22.91
N LEU A 103 12.59 -6.95 22.55
CA LEU A 103 11.20 -7.07 22.12
C LEU A 103 11.07 -7.98 20.91
N ARG A 104 11.95 -7.86 19.91
CA ARG A 104 11.96 -8.73 18.73
C ARG A 104 12.14 -10.21 19.09
N ARG A 105 13.00 -10.53 20.05
CA ARG A 105 13.16 -11.92 20.55
C ARG A 105 11.91 -12.39 21.29
N LEU A 106 11.35 -11.54 22.15
CA LEU A 106 10.12 -11.87 22.87
C LEU A 106 8.94 -12.09 21.91
N ASP A 107 8.80 -11.28 20.86
CA ASP A 107 7.77 -11.46 19.84
C ASP A 107 7.99 -12.78 19.07
N LYS A 108 9.24 -13.12 18.74
CA LYS A 108 9.56 -14.43 18.17
C LYS A 108 9.09 -15.57 19.10
N GLU A 109 9.51 -15.57 20.35
CA GLU A 109 9.28 -16.68 21.29
C GLU A 109 7.80 -16.77 21.72
N GLN A 110 7.16 -15.64 22.01
CA GLN A 110 5.86 -15.59 22.67
C GLN A 110 4.68 -15.37 21.72
N VAL A 111 4.93 -14.88 20.50
CA VAL A 111 3.88 -14.65 19.51
C VAL A 111 3.99 -15.63 18.36
N TYR A 112 5.15 -15.68 17.69
CA TYR A 112 5.30 -16.51 16.50
C TYR A 112 5.52 -17.99 16.83
N ASP A 113 6.52 -18.32 17.65
CA ASP A 113 6.85 -19.72 17.99
C ASP A 113 5.74 -20.37 18.85
N ALA A 114 4.99 -19.56 19.61
CA ALA A 114 3.85 -19.99 20.41
C ALA A 114 2.53 -20.12 19.61
N ALA A 115 2.45 -19.55 18.40
CA ALA A 115 1.25 -19.63 17.59
C ALA A 115 1.04 -21.05 17.03
N GLU A 116 -0.22 -21.40 16.82
CA GLU A 116 -0.57 -22.68 16.23
C GLU A 116 0.02 -22.81 14.81
N ALA A 117 0.73 -23.93 14.59
CA ALA A 117 1.29 -24.27 13.29
C ALA A 117 0.17 -24.46 12.26
N ARG A 118 0.36 -23.92 11.07
CA ARG A 118 -0.66 -23.92 10.01
C ARG A 118 -0.64 -25.22 9.23
N PRO A 119 -1.82 -25.75 8.85
CA PRO A 119 -1.90 -26.92 8.00
C PRO A 119 -1.45 -26.57 6.58
N GLY A 120 -0.62 -27.42 5.99
CA GLY A 120 -0.19 -27.37 4.60
C GLY A 120 -0.67 -28.60 3.82
N HIS A 121 -0.11 -28.76 2.62
CA HIS A 121 -0.45 -29.86 1.73
C HIS A 121 -0.23 -31.22 2.42
N GLY A 122 -1.21 -32.11 2.35
CA GLY A 122 -1.12 -33.46 2.94
C GLY A 122 -1.03 -33.48 4.47
N GLY A 123 -1.46 -32.42 5.17
CA GLY A 123 -1.43 -32.36 6.63
C GLY A 123 -0.09 -31.92 7.23
N GLN A 124 0.81 -31.37 6.42
CA GLN A 124 2.04 -30.72 6.89
C GLN A 124 1.72 -29.64 7.94
N ARG A 125 2.59 -29.45 8.92
CA ARG A 125 2.44 -28.41 9.95
C ARG A 125 3.56 -27.39 9.80
N HIS A 126 3.22 -26.17 9.41
CA HIS A 126 4.17 -25.08 9.19
C HIS A 126 4.21 -24.17 10.41
N PRO A 127 5.35 -24.05 11.12
CA PRO A 127 5.47 -23.11 12.23
C PRO A 127 5.32 -21.67 11.72
N ARG A 128 4.81 -20.79 12.58
CA ARG A 128 4.66 -19.37 12.25
C ARG A 128 5.96 -18.63 12.54
N PHE A 129 6.33 -17.71 11.66
CA PHE A 129 7.52 -16.88 11.82
C PHE A 129 7.30 -15.52 11.15
N ALA A 130 8.02 -14.49 11.61
CA ALA A 130 7.79 -13.10 11.18
C ALA A 130 7.98 -12.85 9.67
N GLY A 131 8.74 -13.70 8.98
CA GLY A 131 9.00 -13.60 7.54
C GLY A 131 8.01 -14.36 6.65
N ASP A 132 6.94 -14.93 7.22
CA ASP A 132 5.88 -15.58 6.45
C ASP A 132 5.01 -14.54 5.71
N HIS A 133 4.11 -14.99 4.85
CA HIS A 133 3.22 -14.11 4.10
C HIS A 133 2.38 -13.19 5.01
N PHE A 134 2.11 -11.96 4.54
CA PHE A 134 1.41 -10.95 5.34
C PHE A 134 0.03 -11.40 5.81
N LEU A 135 -0.82 -11.89 4.90
CA LEU A 135 -2.18 -12.34 5.24
C LEU A 135 -2.16 -13.57 6.15
N SER A 136 -1.11 -14.37 6.05
CA SER A 136 -0.85 -15.48 6.96
C SER A 136 -0.46 -15.04 8.36
N ASN A 137 -0.08 -13.78 8.60
CA ASN A 137 0.46 -13.31 9.88
C ASN A 137 -0.24 -12.06 10.43
N VAL A 138 -1.20 -11.48 9.71
CA VAL A 138 -1.85 -10.22 10.10
C VAL A 138 -2.47 -10.29 11.50
N ASP A 139 -3.01 -11.45 11.89
CA ASP A 139 -3.56 -11.72 13.22
C ASP A 139 -2.50 -11.78 14.33
N LEU A 140 -1.25 -12.11 13.98
CA LEU A 140 -0.12 -12.16 14.90
C LEU A 140 0.59 -10.81 14.99
N ILE A 141 0.78 -10.11 13.86
CA ILE A 141 1.49 -8.82 13.81
C ILE A 141 0.89 -7.83 14.80
N GLN A 142 -0.44 -7.76 14.88
CA GLN A 142 -1.16 -6.89 15.82
C GLN A 142 -0.92 -7.20 17.30
N LYS A 143 -0.47 -8.42 17.62
CA LYS A 143 -0.14 -8.87 18.99
C LYS A 143 1.32 -8.63 19.35
N THR A 144 2.17 -8.25 18.38
CA THR A 144 3.60 -8.05 18.61
C THR A 144 3.87 -6.72 19.31
N ARG A 145 4.81 -6.75 20.26
CA ARG A 145 5.25 -5.56 21.01
C ARG A 145 6.03 -4.62 20.11
N LEU A 146 6.78 -5.14 19.15
CA LEU A 146 7.51 -4.33 18.19
C LEU A 146 6.55 -3.51 17.30
N PHE A 147 5.43 -4.10 16.87
CA PHE A 147 4.41 -3.36 16.13
C PHE A 147 3.74 -2.30 17.01
N ASP A 148 3.48 -2.60 18.28
CA ASP A 148 2.96 -1.61 19.23
C ASP A 148 3.89 -0.39 19.36
N VAL A 149 5.21 -0.60 19.51
CA VAL A 149 6.19 0.50 19.50
C VAL A 149 6.18 1.24 18.17
N ALA A 150 6.13 0.53 17.03
CA ALA A 150 6.13 1.13 15.70
C ALA A 150 4.94 2.07 15.44
N ARG A 151 3.76 1.79 16.05
CA ARG A 151 2.59 2.68 15.98
C ARG A 151 2.83 4.04 16.61
N HIS A 152 3.64 4.09 17.67
CA HIS A 152 3.95 5.32 18.39
C HIS A 152 5.16 6.07 17.83
N MET A 153 5.98 5.42 16.99
CA MET A 153 7.17 6.03 16.41
C MET A 153 6.81 7.16 15.45
N PRO A 154 7.49 8.33 15.51
CA PRO A 154 7.30 9.39 14.52
C PRO A 154 7.90 8.93 13.19
N LYS A 155 7.04 8.51 12.26
CA LYS A 155 7.47 7.91 10.99
C LYS A 155 7.87 8.95 9.92
N GLY A 156 7.74 10.23 10.22
CA GLY A 156 8.07 11.31 9.31
C GLY A 156 7.02 11.43 8.22
N ALA A 157 7.34 10.91 7.03
CA ALA A 157 6.58 11.17 5.81
C ALA A 157 6.08 9.91 5.11
N HIS A 158 4.81 9.88 4.73
CA HIS A 158 4.27 8.83 3.86
C HIS A 158 4.31 9.25 2.38
N LEU A 159 5.39 8.88 1.70
CA LEU A 159 5.70 9.38 0.35
C LEU A 159 5.17 8.52 -0.80
N HIS A 160 4.60 7.34 -0.52
CA HIS A 160 4.02 6.46 -1.54
C HIS A 160 2.67 5.90 -1.13
N ILE A 161 1.59 6.60 -1.51
CA ILE A 161 0.21 6.16 -1.32
C ILE A 161 -0.66 6.46 -2.53
N HIS A 162 -1.62 5.58 -2.75
CA HIS A 162 -2.75 5.76 -3.66
C HIS A 162 -3.96 6.18 -2.85
N PHE A 163 -4.50 7.36 -3.15
CA PHE A 163 -5.44 8.04 -2.26
C PHE A 163 -6.67 7.19 -1.93
N ASN A 164 -7.22 6.50 -2.94
CA ASN A 164 -8.40 5.64 -2.84
C ASN A 164 -8.19 4.29 -2.13
N ALA A 165 -7.03 4.05 -1.52
CA ALA A 165 -6.67 2.80 -0.84
C ALA A 165 -5.88 3.03 0.47
N CYS A 166 -6.05 4.19 1.09
CA CYS A 166 -5.41 4.56 2.36
C CYS A 166 -6.21 4.11 3.59
N LEU A 167 -7.53 3.95 3.47
CA LEU A 167 -8.38 3.52 4.58
C LEU A 167 -8.95 2.11 4.37
N PRO A 168 -9.30 1.41 5.46
CA PRO A 168 -10.09 0.20 5.40
C PRO A 168 -11.38 0.36 4.56
N PRO A 169 -11.80 -0.65 3.77
CA PRO A 169 -12.93 -0.49 2.85
C PRO A 169 -14.29 -0.34 3.54
N ASP A 170 -14.42 -0.76 4.79
CA ASP A 170 -15.62 -0.60 5.62
C ASP A 170 -16.00 0.87 5.83
N VAL A 171 -15.03 1.79 5.84
CA VAL A 171 -15.29 3.24 5.89
C VAL A 171 -16.20 3.67 4.74
N LEU A 172 -15.84 3.31 3.50
CA LEU A 172 -16.61 3.70 2.32
C LEU A 172 -17.93 2.93 2.21
N LEU A 173 -17.97 1.66 2.63
CA LEU A 173 -19.22 0.91 2.73
C LEU A 173 -20.18 1.54 3.75
N GLY A 174 -19.66 2.06 4.86
CA GLY A 174 -20.41 2.79 5.86
C GLY A 174 -21.03 4.08 5.30
N ILE A 175 -20.22 4.90 4.63
CA ILE A 175 -20.70 6.15 4.00
C ILE A 175 -21.76 5.84 2.92
N ALA A 176 -21.52 4.80 2.11
CA ALA A 176 -22.44 4.37 1.07
C ALA A 176 -23.79 3.90 1.61
N LYS A 177 -23.82 3.27 2.80
CA LYS A 177 -25.05 2.82 3.47
C LYS A 177 -25.95 3.99 3.86
N GLU A 178 -25.36 5.12 4.22
CA GLU A 178 -26.09 6.35 4.58
C GLU A 178 -26.47 7.21 3.37
N THR A 179 -26.05 6.81 2.17
CA THR A 179 -26.25 7.60 0.96
C THR A 179 -27.51 7.13 0.23
N GLU A 180 -28.56 7.95 0.25
CA GLU A 180 -29.89 7.60 -0.27
C GLU A 180 -29.87 7.13 -1.74
N ARG A 181 -29.05 7.77 -2.57
CA ARG A 181 -28.95 7.52 -4.02
C ARG A 181 -27.85 6.54 -4.40
N MET A 182 -27.42 5.70 -3.44
CA MET A 182 -26.44 4.66 -3.72
C MET A 182 -27.09 3.43 -4.34
N PHE A 183 -26.54 2.96 -5.46
CA PHE A 183 -27.00 1.77 -6.15
C PHE A 183 -25.88 0.72 -6.21
N ILE A 184 -26.31 -0.54 -6.19
CA ILE A 184 -25.45 -1.71 -6.30
C ILE A 184 -25.80 -2.49 -7.57
N THR A 185 -24.78 -3.03 -8.22
CA THR A 185 -24.91 -3.91 -9.38
C THR A 185 -24.01 -5.13 -9.24
N SER A 186 -24.33 -6.19 -9.97
CA SER A 186 -23.51 -7.40 -10.08
C SER A 186 -23.37 -7.80 -11.54
N ASN A 187 -22.28 -8.48 -11.91
CA ASN A 187 -22.18 -9.14 -13.21
C ASN A 187 -22.92 -10.49 -13.27
N LEU A 188 -23.39 -11.01 -12.13
CA LEU A 188 -24.09 -12.29 -12.00
C LEU A 188 -25.30 -12.16 -11.06
N PRO A 189 -26.38 -12.93 -11.30
CA PRO A 189 -27.49 -13.00 -10.35
C PRO A 189 -27.06 -13.65 -9.03
N LEU A 190 -27.43 -13.04 -7.90
CA LEU A 190 -27.14 -13.53 -6.54
C LEU A 190 -28.22 -14.52 -6.10
N ILE A 191 -28.23 -15.69 -6.73
CA ILE A 191 -29.19 -16.76 -6.49
C ILE A 191 -28.56 -17.94 -5.74
N GLU A 192 -29.40 -18.76 -5.11
CA GLU A 192 -28.98 -20.04 -4.56
C GLU A 192 -28.78 -21.06 -5.71
N ASP A 193 -27.65 -20.95 -6.37
CA ASP A 193 -27.11 -21.95 -7.29
C ASP A 193 -26.27 -23.00 -6.53
N ASN A 194 -25.51 -23.84 -7.24
CA ASN A 194 -24.69 -24.94 -6.72
C ASN A 194 -23.70 -24.50 -5.62
N GLY A 195 -24.18 -24.39 -4.38
CA GLY A 195 -23.39 -23.91 -3.24
C GLY A 195 -23.15 -22.40 -3.22
N ARG A 196 -24.05 -21.57 -3.80
CA ARG A 196 -23.90 -20.09 -3.88
C ARG A 196 -22.63 -19.69 -4.65
N GLU A 197 -22.34 -20.37 -5.75
CA GLU A 197 -21.19 -20.12 -6.60
C GLU A 197 -21.21 -18.69 -7.17
N ASN A 198 -22.36 -18.19 -7.61
CA ASN A 198 -22.50 -16.81 -8.07
C ASN A 198 -22.14 -15.79 -6.99
N TYR A 199 -22.49 -16.03 -5.73
CA TYR A 199 -22.08 -15.16 -4.62
C TYR A 199 -20.57 -15.13 -4.46
N SER A 200 -19.85 -16.19 -4.82
CA SER A 200 -18.38 -16.22 -4.78
C SER A 200 -17.77 -15.51 -5.99
N LYS A 201 -18.26 -15.80 -7.20
CA LYS A 201 -17.69 -15.33 -8.47
C LYS A 201 -18.09 -13.91 -8.87
N CYS A 202 -19.16 -13.36 -8.31
CA CYS A 202 -19.68 -12.07 -8.73
C CYS A 202 -18.69 -10.92 -8.52
N GLU A 203 -18.73 -9.96 -9.45
CA GLU A 203 -18.14 -8.63 -9.31
C GLU A 203 -19.22 -7.61 -8.97
N ILE A 204 -19.14 -7.09 -7.75
CA ILE A 204 -20.00 -6.02 -7.28
C ILE A 204 -19.45 -4.66 -7.72
N GLN A 205 -20.34 -3.76 -8.12
CA GLN A 205 -20.02 -2.36 -8.37
C GLN A 205 -21.06 -1.45 -7.74
N PHE A 206 -20.61 -0.31 -7.27
CA PHE A 206 -21.44 0.76 -6.75
C PHE A 206 -21.48 1.95 -7.70
N SER A 207 -22.53 2.74 -7.60
CA SER A 207 -22.68 3.97 -8.36
C SER A 207 -23.71 4.87 -7.70
N LEU A 208 -23.42 6.16 -7.63
CA LEU A 208 -24.41 7.18 -7.33
C LEU A 208 -25.22 7.46 -8.61
N LEU A 209 -26.55 7.35 -8.56
CA LEU A 209 -27.41 7.66 -9.70
C LEU A 209 -28.21 8.95 -9.45
N SER A 210 -28.30 9.79 -10.48
CA SER A 210 -29.22 10.93 -10.49
C SER A 210 -30.69 10.47 -10.56
N VAL A 211 -31.60 11.38 -10.21
CA VAL A 211 -33.06 11.16 -10.26
C VAL A 211 -33.50 10.56 -11.60
N ASP A 212 -33.01 11.11 -12.71
CA ASP A 212 -33.42 10.69 -14.06
C ASP A 212 -32.93 9.29 -14.44
N LYS A 213 -31.86 8.81 -13.80
CA LYS A 213 -31.21 7.53 -14.11
C LYS A 213 -31.59 6.40 -13.16
N GLU A 214 -32.23 6.73 -12.04
CA GLU A 214 -32.66 5.79 -11.00
C GLU A 214 -33.49 4.62 -11.56
N ASN A 215 -34.35 4.89 -12.55
CA ASN A 215 -35.23 3.90 -13.17
C ASN A 215 -34.77 3.45 -14.57
N ALA A 216 -33.53 3.75 -14.97
CA ALA A 216 -33.06 3.44 -16.33
C ALA A 216 -32.89 1.95 -16.59
N ALA A 217 -32.46 1.18 -15.58
CA ALA A 217 -32.22 -0.25 -15.69
C ALA A 217 -32.51 -0.98 -14.37
N PRO A 218 -33.75 -0.91 -13.85
CA PRO A 218 -34.09 -1.50 -12.57
C PRO A 218 -33.91 -3.02 -12.60
N GLY A 219 -33.33 -3.56 -11.53
CA GLY A 219 -33.17 -4.99 -11.36
C GLY A 219 -33.27 -5.40 -9.90
N ASN A 220 -33.43 -6.69 -9.69
CA ASN A 220 -33.31 -7.31 -8.38
C ASN A 220 -32.17 -8.32 -8.44
N LEU A 221 -31.06 -8.05 -7.76
CA LEU A 221 -29.88 -8.93 -7.78
C LEU A 221 -30.20 -10.36 -7.32
N PHE A 222 -31.24 -10.56 -6.50
CA PHE A 222 -31.64 -11.86 -5.98
C PHE A 222 -32.61 -12.63 -6.90
N SER A 223 -32.94 -12.09 -8.08
CA SER A 223 -33.78 -12.75 -9.07
C SER A 223 -32.96 -13.59 -10.05
N ALA A 224 -33.45 -14.78 -10.39
CA ALA A 224 -32.86 -15.60 -11.45
C ALA A 224 -32.99 -14.97 -12.85
N GLN A 225 -33.89 -14.00 -13.02
CA GLN A 225 -34.08 -13.26 -14.27
C GLN A 225 -33.23 -11.97 -14.34
N TYR A 226 -32.47 -11.67 -13.28
CA TYR A 226 -31.58 -10.51 -13.23
C TYR A 226 -30.62 -10.51 -14.42
N GLN A 227 -30.58 -9.39 -15.13
CA GLN A 227 -29.61 -9.17 -16.19
C GLN A 227 -28.36 -8.49 -15.59
N PRO A 228 -27.15 -8.93 -15.97
CA PRO A 228 -25.91 -8.33 -15.51
C PRO A 228 -25.93 -6.80 -15.60
N ARG A 229 -25.47 -6.15 -14.53
CA ARG A 229 -25.37 -4.68 -14.40
C ARG A 229 -26.68 -3.90 -14.33
N GLN A 230 -27.83 -4.55 -14.19
CA GLN A 230 -29.04 -3.85 -13.74
C GLN A 230 -28.84 -3.29 -12.31
N THR A 231 -29.47 -2.16 -12.04
CA THR A 231 -29.28 -1.40 -10.80
C THR A 231 -30.34 -1.74 -9.77
N MET A 232 -29.90 -1.84 -8.51
CA MET A 232 -30.76 -2.01 -7.35
C MET A 232 -30.36 -0.98 -6.29
N LYS A 233 -31.34 -0.37 -5.61
CA LYS A 233 -31.04 0.53 -4.49
C LYS A 233 -30.26 -0.24 -3.42
N PHE A 234 -29.21 0.38 -2.89
CA PHE A 234 -28.37 -0.28 -1.91
C PHE A 234 -29.10 -0.56 -0.60
N THR A 235 -29.97 0.35 -0.16
CA THR A 235 -30.85 0.16 1.00
C THR A 235 -31.75 -1.07 0.81
N THR A 236 -32.42 -1.19 -0.34
CA THR A 236 -33.25 -2.36 -0.68
C THR A 236 -32.43 -3.65 -0.74
N PHE A 237 -31.19 -3.59 -1.24
CA PHE A 237 -30.29 -4.74 -1.23
C PHE A 237 -29.99 -5.20 0.21
N LEU A 238 -29.64 -4.28 1.11
CA LEU A 238 -29.36 -4.59 2.52
C LEU A 238 -30.58 -5.15 3.24
N GLU A 239 -31.78 -4.68 2.94
CA GLU A 239 -33.03 -5.19 3.52
C GLU A 239 -33.36 -6.62 3.05
N GLN A 240 -33.06 -6.94 1.79
CA GLN A 240 -33.39 -8.25 1.21
C GLN A 240 -32.29 -9.29 1.45
N PHE A 241 -31.03 -8.89 1.57
CA PHE A 241 -29.88 -9.80 1.68
C PHE A 241 -30.05 -10.87 2.78
N PRO A 242 -30.48 -10.55 4.03
CA PRO A 242 -30.62 -11.56 5.08
C PRO A 242 -31.67 -12.63 4.77
N ARG A 243 -32.66 -12.34 3.91
CA ARG A 243 -33.67 -13.31 3.48
C ARG A 243 -33.12 -14.33 2.49
N HIS A 244 -32.15 -13.92 1.67
CA HIS A 244 -31.51 -14.77 0.67
C HIS A 244 -30.22 -15.42 1.18
N CYS A 245 -29.58 -14.84 2.20
CA CYS A 245 -28.37 -15.32 2.84
C CYS A 245 -28.51 -15.30 4.37
N PRO A 246 -29.36 -16.16 4.95
CA PRO A 246 -29.55 -16.19 6.41
C PRO A 246 -28.22 -16.52 7.12
N GLY A 247 -27.94 -15.78 8.20
CA GLY A 247 -26.75 -15.97 9.03
C GLY A 247 -25.45 -15.32 8.50
N VAL A 248 -25.50 -14.63 7.36
CA VAL A 248 -24.36 -13.89 6.81
C VAL A 248 -24.67 -12.39 6.86
N ASP A 249 -23.79 -11.61 7.48
CA ASP A 249 -23.91 -10.16 7.45
C ASP A 249 -23.56 -9.61 6.05
N ALA A 250 -24.41 -8.74 5.53
CA ALA A 250 -24.26 -8.19 4.18
C ALA A 250 -23.01 -7.31 4.06
N GLN A 251 -22.66 -6.55 5.11
CA GLN A 251 -21.47 -5.69 5.09
C GLN A 251 -20.20 -6.52 5.21
N GLU A 252 -20.17 -7.56 6.04
CA GLU A 252 -19.05 -8.50 6.10
C GLU A 252 -18.83 -9.20 4.75
N TRP A 253 -19.91 -9.62 4.08
CA TRP A 253 -19.81 -10.20 2.74
C TRP A 253 -19.29 -9.19 1.70
N LEU A 254 -19.78 -7.95 1.71
CA LEU A 254 -19.27 -6.90 0.82
C LEU A 254 -17.81 -6.56 1.11
N LEU A 255 -17.41 -6.54 2.39
CA LEU A 255 -16.04 -6.31 2.81
C LEU A 255 -15.13 -7.42 2.29
N SER A 256 -15.56 -8.68 2.35
CA SER A 256 -14.80 -9.82 1.80
C SER A 256 -14.60 -9.72 0.28
N LYS A 257 -15.49 -9.01 -0.43
CA LYS A 257 -15.30 -8.69 -1.85
C LYS A 257 -14.22 -7.66 -2.08
N LEU A 258 -13.93 -6.79 -1.12
CA LEU A 258 -12.97 -5.68 -1.23
C LEU A 258 -11.55 -6.02 -0.73
N VAL A 259 -11.40 -7.03 0.14
CA VAL A 259 -10.09 -7.43 0.70
C VAL A 259 -9.66 -8.80 0.20
N PHE A 260 -8.36 -9.03 0.06
CA PHE A 260 -7.84 -10.35 -0.30
C PHE A 260 -8.02 -11.34 0.84
N SER A 261 -8.58 -12.51 0.52
CA SER A 261 -8.38 -13.70 1.33
C SER A 261 -6.98 -14.27 1.09
N GLU A 262 -6.52 -15.11 2.02
CA GLU A 262 -5.21 -15.72 1.92
C GLU A 262 -5.08 -16.64 0.70
N ASP A 263 -6.09 -17.49 0.44
CA ASP A 263 -6.11 -18.39 -0.72
C ASP A 263 -6.08 -17.60 -2.04
N GLU A 264 -6.76 -16.45 -2.10
CA GLU A 264 -6.71 -15.57 -3.26
C GLU A 264 -5.35 -14.89 -3.44
N ALA A 265 -4.53 -14.75 -2.40
CA ALA A 265 -3.22 -14.10 -2.52
C ALA A 265 -2.07 -15.12 -2.69
N HIS A 266 -2.17 -16.27 -2.03
CA HIS A 266 -1.07 -17.22 -1.82
C HIS A 266 -1.43 -18.66 -2.18
N GLY A 267 -2.63 -18.92 -2.73
CA GLY A 267 -3.03 -20.25 -3.17
C GLY A 267 -2.06 -20.86 -4.19
N ALA A 268 -1.95 -22.19 -4.21
CA ALA A 268 -0.93 -22.90 -5.01
C ALA A 268 -1.03 -22.66 -6.53
N LEU A 269 -2.23 -22.35 -7.05
CA LEU A 269 -2.45 -22.03 -8.46
C LEU A 269 -2.41 -20.53 -8.75
N GLN A 270 -2.20 -19.70 -7.72
CA GLN A 270 -2.26 -18.26 -7.88
C GLN A 270 -1.03 -17.73 -8.63
N THR A 271 -1.27 -16.75 -9.48
CA THR A 271 -0.23 -16.05 -10.24
C THR A 271 -0.34 -14.55 -10.02
N ALA A 272 0.73 -13.83 -10.36
CA ALA A 272 0.69 -12.37 -10.35
C ALA A 272 -0.45 -11.82 -11.23
N ALA A 273 -0.70 -12.44 -12.38
CA ALA A 273 -1.79 -12.03 -13.29
C ALA A 273 -3.18 -12.24 -12.64
N GLY A 274 -3.41 -13.38 -12.00
CA GLY A 274 -4.67 -13.66 -11.29
C GLY A 274 -4.89 -12.73 -10.10
N ALA A 275 -3.82 -12.39 -9.36
CA ALA A 275 -3.89 -11.40 -8.29
C ALA A 275 -4.24 -10.00 -8.83
N TRP A 276 -3.64 -9.60 -9.95
CA TRP A 276 -3.95 -8.34 -10.62
C TRP A 276 -5.39 -8.27 -11.15
N GLU A 277 -5.93 -9.37 -11.68
CA GLU A 277 -7.33 -9.44 -12.11
C GLU A 277 -8.28 -9.14 -10.94
N LYS A 278 -8.07 -9.80 -9.79
CA LYS A 278 -8.84 -9.57 -8.56
C LYS A 278 -8.68 -8.15 -8.02
N PHE A 279 -7.45 -7.64 -7.98
CA PHE A 279 -7.16 -6.29 -7.54
C PHE A 279 -7.87 -5.23 -8.41
N ASN A 280 -7.88 -5.43 -9.72
CA ASN A 280 -8.58 -4.55 -10.66
C ASN A 280 -10.10 -4.59 -10.48
N GLY A 281 -10.68 -5.77 -10.25
CA GLY A 281 -12.10 -5.93 -9.91
C GLY A 281 -12.49 -5.16 -8.65
N ARG A 282 -11.71 -5.32 -7.58
CA ARG A 282 -11.87 -4.60 -6.31
C ARG A 282 -11.75 -3.09 -6.45
N THR A 283 -10.77 -2.65 -7.23
CA THR A 283 -10.57 -1.22 -7.51
C THR A 283 -11.77 -0.62 -8.25
N ARG A 284 -12.45 -1.39 -9.13
CA ARG A 284 -13.71 -0.93 -9.76
C ARG A 284 -14.83 -0.75 -8.74
N MET A 285 -14.99 -1.68 -7.80
CA MET A 285 -15.97 -1.59 -6.72
C MET A 285 -15.69 -0.36 -5.82
N MET A 286 -14.43 -0.17 -5.40
CA MET A 286 -14.00 0.98 -4.58
C MET A 286 -14.27 2.33 -5.25
N LYS A 287 -14.01 2.46 -6.56
CA LYS A 287 -14.30 3.70 -7.31
C LYS A 287 -15.77 4.10 -7.20
N GLY A 288 -16.67 3.12 -7.30
CA GLY A 288 -18.11 3.34 -7.17
C GLY A 288 -18.54 3.87 -5.81
N LEU A 289 -17.84 3.46 -4.75
CA LEU A 289 -18.08 3.89 -3.38
C LEU A 289 -17.47 5.25 -3.04
N PHE A 290 -16.53 5.72 -3.86
CA PHE A 290 -15.69 6.88 -3.57
C PHE A 290 -16.03 8.13 -4.40
N ASN A 291 -16.59 7.97 -5.60
CA ASN A 291 -16.71 9.05 -6.60
C ASN A 291 -17.92 10.00 -6.39
N TYR A 292 -18.16 10.46 -5.16
CA TYR A 292 -19.13 11.53 -4.86
C TYR A 292 -18.68 12.40 -3.69
N GLU A 293 -19.16 13.64 -3.66
CA GLU A 293 -18.63 14.72 -2.81
C GLU A 293 -18.60 14.36 -1.33
N LYS A 294 -19.70 13.85 -0.75
CA LYS A 294 -19.76 13.42 0.67
C LYS A 294 -18.67 12.40 0.99
N ALA A 295 -18.59 11.31 0.21
CA ALA A 295 -17.59 10.27 0.45
C ALA A 295 -16.17 10.79 0.27
N TYR A 296 -15.92 11.63 -0.72
CA TYR A 296 -14.59 12.17 -0.97
C TYR A 296 -14.10 13.04 0.19
N ARG A 297 -14.96 13.96 0.69
CA ARG A 297 -14.63 14.83 1.83
C ARG A 297 -14.42 14.02 3.10
N GLU A 298 -15.37 13.16 3.44
CA GLU A 298 -15.31 12.36 4.67
C GLU A 298 -14.13 11.39 4.67
N TYR A 299 -13.85 10.75 3.54
CA TYR A 299 -12.68 9.90 3.38
C TYR A 299 -11.38 10.71 3.49
N THR A 300 -11.32 11.91 2.89
CA THR A 300 -10.15 12.80 3.02
C THR A 300 -9.88 13.11 4.50
N ARG A 301 -10.92 13.51 5.23
CA ARG A 301 -10.83 13.81 6.67
C ARG A 301 -10.32 12.61 7.47
N ARG A 302 -10.95 11.44 7.32
CA ARG A 302 -10.56 10.20 8.01
C ARG A 302 -9.14 9.73 7.65
N CYS A 303 -8.68 9.99 6.43
CA CYS A 303 -7.33 9.66 5.97
C CYS A 303 -6.28 10.52 6.69
N LEU A 304 -6.55 11.82 6.87
CA LEU A 304 -5.70 12.72 7.65
C LEU A 304 -5.65 12.32 9.13
N GLU A 305 -6.80 11.95 9.70
CA GLU A 305 -6.90 11.43 11.07
C GLU A 305 -6.08 10.14 11.25
N ASP A 306 -6.11 9.23 10.27
CA ASP A 306 -5.31 8.00 10.29
C ASP A 306 -3.81 8.28 10.25
N PHE A 307 -3.35 9.24 9.43
CA PHE A 307 -1.95 9.65 9.42
C PHE A 307 -1.49 10.18 10.77
N VAL A 308 -2.28 11.07 11.40
CA VAL A 308 -1.93 11.59 12.73
C VAL A 308 -1.95 10.48 13.78
N ARG A 309 -2.96 9.59 13.73
CA ARG A 309 -3.06 8.44 14.64
C ARG A 309 -1.86 7.50 14.52
N ASP A 310 -1.36 7.27 13.32
CA ASP A 310 -0.14 6.47 13.09
C ASP A 310 1.14 7.31 13.21
N ASN A 311 1.08 8.52 13.78
CA ASN A 311 2.22 9.40 13.99
C ASN A 311 3.05 9.67 12.71
N ILE A 312 2.34 9.93 11.61
CA ILE A 312 2.87 10.43 10.34
C ILE A 312 2.67 11.95 10.30
N GLN A 313 3.75 12.69 10.06
CA GLN A 313 3.74 14.15 10.10
C GLN A 313 3.45 14.79 8.73
N TYR A 314 3.65 14.08 7.62
CA TYR A 314 3.45 14.60 6.26
C TYR A 314 3.14 13.47 5.27
N ALA A 315 2.38 13.73 4.21
CA ALA A 315 2.12 12.71 3.18
C ALA A 315 2.08 13.27 1.75
N GLU A 316 2.41 12.41 0.78
CA GLU A 316 2.26 12.70 -0.66
C GLU A 316 1.23 11.77 -1.30
N ILE A 317 0.01 12.27 -1.47
CA ILE A 317 -1.14 11.53 -2.00
C ILE A 317 -1.13 11.48 -3.53
N ARG A 318 -1.59 10.34 -4.08
CA ARG A 318 -1.80 10.14 -5.53
C ARG A 318 -3.29 9.98 -5.85
N PRO A 319 -4.07 11.08 -5.90
CA PRO A 319 -5.40 11.05 -6.48
C PRO A 319 -5.29 10.85 -8.00
N ASN A 320 -6.27 10.13 -8.56
CA ASN A 320 -6.29 9.82 -9.99
C ASN A 320 -7.16 10.85 -10.73
N PHE A 321 -6.53 11.73 -11.49
CA PHE A 321 -7.18 12.81 -12.25
C PHE A 321 -7.46 12.34 -13.68
N MET A 322 -8.49 11.49 -13.84
CA MET A 322 -8.95 11.05 -15.17
C MET A 322 -10.25 11.73 -15.54
N THR A 323 -10.43 11.97 -16.83
CA THR A 323 -11.74 12.35 -17.41
C THR A 323 -12.82 11.30 -17.17
N THR A 324 -12.44 10.05 -16.93
CA THR A 324 -13.36 8.93 -16.63
C THR A 324 -13.57 8.70 -15.13
N ASN A 325 -12.84 9.40 -14.26
CA ASN A 325 -12.95 9.29 -12.81
C ASN A 325 -13.47 10.60 -12.23
N GLN A 326 -14.67 10.96 -12.68
CA GLN A 326 -15.34 12.18 -12.29
C GLN A 326 -15.97 12.02 -10.92
N LEU A 327 -15.85 13.07 -10.11
CA LEU A 327 -16.54 13.19 -8.85
C LEU A 327 -17.92 13.80 -9.11
N TYR A 328 -18.97 13.27 -8.51
CA TYR A 328 -20.34 13.80 -8.64
C TYR A 328 -20.76 14.52 -7.36
N HIS A 329 -21.71 15.45 -7.48
CA HIS A 329 -22.43 15.96 -6.32
C HIS A 329 -23.33 14.86 -5.75
N ASP A 330 -23.73 14.99 -4.49
CA ASP A 330 -24.45 13.94 -3.76
C ASP A 330 -25.86 13.66 -4.28
N ASP A 331 -26.43 14.58 -5.07
CA ASP A 331 -27.68 14.41 -5.80
C ASP A 331 -27.52 13.64 -7.13
N GLY A 332 -26.28 13.27 -7.48
CA GLY A 332 -25.92 12.61 -8.73
C GLY A 332 -25.74 13.58 -9.91
N THR A 333 -25.80 14.90 -9.67
CA THR A 333 -25.47 15.92 -10.68
C THR A 333 -23.95 16.14 -10.75
N GLY A 334 -23.50 16.82 -11.79
CA GLY A 334 -22.08 17.02 -12.07
C GLY A 334 -21.74 16.72 -13.52
N PRO A 335 -20.46 16.49 -13.86
CA PRO A 335 -19.33 16.17 -12.96
C PRO A 335 -18.62 17.39 -12.33
N ILE A 336 -18.02 17.20 -11.16
CA ILE A 336 -16.98 18.07 -10.58
C ILE A 336 -15.67 17.79 -11.31
N ASP A 337 -15.02 18.85 -11.80
CA ASP A 337 -13.77 18.75 -12.55
C ASP A 337 -12.55 18.55 -11.64
N ASN A 338 -11.38 18.30 -12.26
CA ASN A 338 -10.13 18.08 -11.53
C ASN A 338 -9.75 19.27 -10.62
N LYS A 339 -10.13 20.50 -10.99
CA LYS A 339 -9.88 21.70 -10.19
C LYS A 339 -10.77 21.73 -8.95
N GLY A 340 -12.04 21.38 -9.10
CA GLY A 340 -12.97 21.20 -8.00
C GLY A 340 -12.49 20.13 -7.01
N ILE A 341 -12.01 18.99 -7.51
CA ILE A 341 -11.39 17.96 -6.68
C ILE A 341 -10.20 18.51 -5.90
N MET A 342 -9.30 19.27 -6.55
CA MET A 342 -8.15 19.88 -5.87
C MET A 342 -8.59 20.88 -4.79
N ASN A 343 -9.61 21.70 -5.05
CA ASN A 343 -10.15 22.62 -4.05
C ASN A 343 -10.72 21.87 -2.85
N ILE A 344 -11.47 20.77 -3.08
CA ILE A 344 -11.98 19.92 -1.99
C ILE A 344 -10.83 19.42 -1.11
N ILE A 345 -9.77 18.88 -1.71
CA ILE A 345 -8.59 18.42 -0.95
C ILE A 345 -8.00 19.57 -0.11
N ILE A 346 -7.80 20.74 -0.72
CA ILE A 346 -7.21 21.91 -0.03
C ILE A 346 -8.09 22.34 1.15
N ASP A 347 -9.40 22.42 0.94
CA ASP A 347 -10.35 22.86 1.96
C ASP A 347 -10.35 21.90 3.15
N GLU A 348 -10.44 20.59 2.90
CA GLU A 348 -10.43 19.57 3.96
C GLU A 348 -9.10 19.56 4.74
N VAL A 349 -7.95 19.68 4.04
CA VAL A 349 -6.64 19.70 4.70
C VAL A 349 -6.46 20.96 5.54
N LYS A 350 -6.85 22.13 5.03
CA LYS A 350 -6.77 23.38 5.80
C LYS A 350 -7.67 23.35 7.03
N ALA A 351 -8.91 22.86 6.87
CA ALA A 351 -9.82 22.70 8.00
C ALA A 351 -9.24 21.74 9.06
N PHE A 352 -8.66 20.62 8.62
CA PHE A 352 -7.98 19.68 9.51
C PHE A 352 -6.81 20.31 10.26
N GLN A 353 -5.92 21.03 9.57
CA GLN A 353 -4.78 21.69 10.21
C GLN A 353 -5.22 22.73 11.23
N GLN A 354 -6.29 23.50 10.95
CA GLN A 354 -6.87 24.43 11.92
C GLN A 354 -7.41 23.74 13.17
N ASP A 355 -8.00 22.55 13.04
CA ASP A 355 -8.46 21.77 14.20
C ASP A 355 -7.27 21.23 15.01
N MET A 356 -6.24 20.71 14.34
CA MET A 356 -5.01 20.26 15.00
C MET A 356 -4.34 21.38 15.79
N GLU A 357 -4.26 22.59 15.24
CA GLU A 357 -3.71 23.76 15.93
C GLU A 357 -4.49 24.10 17.21
N LYS A 358 -5.83 24.00 17.20
CA LYS A 358 -6.67 24.22 18.39
C LYS A 358 -6.38 23.20 19.49
N ASP A 359 -6.13 21.95 19.10
CA ASP A 359 -5.84 20.83 20.01
C ASP A 359 -4.35 20.73 20.38
N SER A 360 -3.52 21.71 20.00
CA SER A 360 -2.06 21.69 20.19
C SER A 360 -1.37 20.46 19.59
N GLN A 361 -1.96 19.89 18.54
CA GLN A 361 -1.40 18.81 17.73
C GLN A 361 -0.73 19.38 16.47
N TYR A 362 0.14 18.58 15.85
CA TYR A 362 0.88 18.99 14.66
C TYR A 362 0.69 18.03 13.50
N PHE A 363 0.33 18.58 12.34
CA PHE A 363 0.35 17.87 11.07
C PHE A 363 0.88 18.81 9.97
N GLY A 364 2.00 18.41 9.35
CA GLY A 364 2.71 19.20 8.34
C GLY A 364 1.97 19.34 7.01
N GLY A 365 0.85 18.63 6.84
CA GLY A 365 -0.01 18.72 5.65
C GLY A 365 0.29 17.63 4.63
N ILE A 366 -0.25 17.81 3.43
CA ILE A 366 -0.07 16.88 2.32
C ILE A 366 0.30 17.62 1.04
N LYS A 367 0.97 16.90 0.12
CA LYS A 367 1.04 17.30 -1.28
C LYS A 367 0.40 16.25 -2.18
N VAL A 368 0.00 16.72 -3.36
CA VAL A 368 -0.61 15.92 -4.41
C VAL A 368 0.44 15.64 -5.49
N ILE A 369 0.57 14.36 -5.81
CA ILE A 369 1.26 13.90 -7.03
C ILE A 369 0.17 13.63 -8.06
N TYR A 370 0.21 14.38 -9.16
CA TYR A 370 -0.75 14.25 -10.25
C TYR A 370 -0.60 12.91 -10.96
N CYS A 371 -1.61 12.04 -10.86
CA CYS A 371 -1.56 10.69 -11.41
C CYS A 371 -2.59 10.46 -12.52
N THR A 372 -2.13 9.75 -13.56
CA THR A 372 -2.97 9.19 -14.64
C THR A 372 -2.52 7.76 -14.96
N PRO A 373 -3.38 6.87 -15.46
CA PRO A 373 -2.98 5.50 -15.78
C PRO A 373 -1.96 5.42 -16.91
N ARG A 374 -0.98 4.52 -16.77
CA ARG A 374 0.01 4.20 -17.82
C ARG A 374 -0.59 3.60 -19.09
N SER A 375 -1.78 3.00 -19.00
CA SER A 375 -2.49 2.40 -20.13
C SER A 375 -3.14 3.43 -21.06
N MET A 376 -3.14 4.72 -20.68
CA MET A 376 -3.68 5.78 -21.51
C MET A 376 -2.86 5.99 -22.79
N GLN A 377 -3.54 6.43 -23.85
CA GLN A 377 -2.88 6.78 -25.11
C GLN A 377 -1.89 7.94 -24.92
N PRO A 378 -0.76 7.98 -25.66
CA PRO A 378 0.24 9.04 -25.53
C PRO A 378 -0.32 10.48 -25.64
N SER A 379 -1.36 10.69 -26.45
CA SER A 379 -2.05 11.98 -26.57
C SER A 379 -2.76 12.39 -25.28
N ALA A 380 -3.42 11.45 -24.60
CA ALA A 380 -4.06 11.68 -23.31
C ALA A 380 -3.02 11.95 -22.21
N ILE A 381 -1.88 11.24 -22.22
CA ILE A 381 -0.76 11.50 -21.30
C ILE A 381 -0.20 12.91 -21.52
N LYS A 382 -0.06 13.36 -22.77
CA LYS A 382 0.40 14.72 -23.09
C LYS A 382 -0.56 15.79 -22.54
N ASN A 383 -1.87 15.56 -22.65
CA ASN A 383 -2.87 16.49 -22.10
C ASN A 383 -2.84 16.52 -20.57
N ALA A 384 -2.74 15.35 -19.94
CA ALA A 384 -2.59 15.23 -18.50
C ALA A 384 -1.33 15.94 -17.97
N LEU A 385 -0.21 15.85 -18.71
CA LEU A 385 1.03 16.55 -18.35
C LEU A 385 0.85 18.08 -18.41
N LYS A 386 0.16 18.59 -19.44
CA LYS A 386 -0.18 20.02 -19.52
C LYS A 386 -1.01 20.43 -18.31
N GLU A 387 -2.11 19.72 -18.07
CA GLU A 387 -2.98 20.00 -16.92
C GLU A 387 -2.21 19.98 -15.58
N CYS A 388 -1.30 19.03 -15.38
CA CYS A 388 -0.42 19.02 -14.21
C CYS A 388 0.46 20.28 -14.11
N LEU A 389 1.02 20.77 -15.22
CA LEU A 389 1.81 22.00 -15.23
C LEU A 389 0.95 23.22 -14.91
N GLU A 390 -0.28 23.28 -15.43
CA GLU A 390 -1.25 24.30 -15.06
C GLU A 390 -1.59 24.23 -13.56
N PHE A 391 -1.80 23.04 -13.01
CA PHE A 391 -2.05 22.83 -11.59
C PHE A 391 -0.85 23.26 -10.74
N LYS A 392 0.38 22.97 -11.18
CA LYS A 392 1.60 23.41 -10.48
C LYS A 392 1.74 24.93 -10.47
N LYS A 393 1.33 25.62 -11.55
CA LYS A 393 1.31 27.09 -11.58
C LYS A 393 0.23 27.66 -10.65
N GLN A 394 -0.94 27.04 -10.61
CA GLN A 394 -2.07 27.50 -9.80
C GLN A 394 -1.91 27.20 -8.30
N TRP A 395 -1.36 26.03 -7.97
CA TRP A 395 -1.15 25.54 -6.60
C TRP A 395 0.30 25.06 -6.38
N PRO A 396 1.28 25.97 -6.42
CA PRO A 396 2.70 25.62 -6.33
C PRO A 396 3.08 24.90 -5.02
N GLU A 397 2.40 25.24 -3.92
CA GLU A 397 2.62 24.63 -2.61
C GLU A 397 2.04 23.21 -2.49
N TRP A 398 0.98 22.90 -3.25
CA TRP A 398 0.21 21.66 -3.12
C TRP A 398 0.63 20.58 -4.11
N ILE A 399 1.10 20.95 -5.31
CA ILE A 399 1.50 19.97 -6.33
C ILE A 399 2.99 19.65 -6.19
N ALA A 400 3.32 18.41 -5.87
CA ALA A 400 4.72 17.93 -5.82
C ALA A 400 5.28 17.64 -7.23
N GLY A 401 4.45 17.11 -8.13
CA GLY A 401 4.84 16.75 -9.50
C GLY A 401 3.82 15.81 -10.16
N THR A 402 4.25 15.08 -11.20
CA THR A 402 3.42 14.08 -11.90
C THR A 402 4.05 12.69 -11.86
N ARG A 403 3.20 11.65 -11.86
CA ARG A 403 3.62 10.26 -12.03
C ARG A 403 2.57 9.45 -12.81
N PRO A 404 2.97 8.66 -13.83
CA PRO A 404 2.11 7.64 -14.41
C PRO A 404 1.79 6.55 -13.37
N SER A 405 0.52 6.35 -13.04
CA SER A 405 0.02 5.34 -12.11
C SER A 405 -0.18 3.98 -12.79
N SER A 406 -0.06 2.91 -11.99
CA SER A 406 0.11 1.53 -12.45
C SER A 406 -0.95 1.04 -13.42
#